data_AF-A0A8B6FFA1-F1
#
_entry.id   AF-A0A8B6FFA1-F1
#
_cell.length_a   1.000
_cell.length_b   1.000
_cell.length_c   1.000
_cell.angle_alpha   90.00
_cell.angle_beta   90.00
_cell.angle_gamma   90.00
#
_symmetry.space_group_name_H-M   'P 1'
#
loop_
_entity.id
_entity.type
_entity.pdbx_description
1 polymer ?
#
loop_
_entity_poly.entity_id
_entity_poly.type
_entity_poly.pdbx_seq_one_letter_code
_entity_poly.pdbx_strand_id
1 'polypeptide(L)'
;SQGASGKIYINYLKNQAFSNTGKVTMSKSNKTLPALTTEQAELDFLMEAVIMSKFQHPNIVKFIGVCFECHPRYIILELLEGGDLKTFLREMRPKSMSLKGTMTPSLTCIDLLKIAIDIAKGCQHLEDKHFIHRDIAARNCLLTCKGPNRKCKIADFGMTKDIYRSDYYKKGGKAMLPIKWMPPEAFLDGIFSTKTDVWSFGILLWEIFSMGYMPYPGRTNHDVMQYVTSGGRLEAPQQCPPVM
;
A
#
# COMPACT_ATOMS: atom_id res chain seq x y z
N SER A 1 -3.04 36.35 -6.11
CA SER A 1 -4.37 35.70 -6.15
C SER A 1 -4.36 34.23 -5.66
N GLN A 2 -3.29 33.77 -4.98
CA GLN A 2 -3.27 32.51 -4.26
C GLN A 2 -3.90 32.71 -2.86
N GLY A 3 -4.88 31.90 -2.46
CA GLY A 3 -5.41 31.95 -1.08
C GLY A 3 -6.88 31.61 -0.89
N ALA A 4 -7.67 31.50 -1.96
CA ALA A 4 -9.10 31.18 -1.84
C ALA A 4 -9.39 29.66 -1.85
N SER A 5 -8.65 28.86 -2.61
CA SER A 5 -8.95 27.43 -2.80
C SER A 5 -8.60 26.55 -1.59
N GLY A 6 -7.53 26.86 -0.85
CA GLY A 6 -7.14 26.12 0.36
C GLY A 6 -8.09 26.33 1.55
N LYS A 7 -8.56 27.58 1.76
CA LYS A 7 -9.48 27.92 2.85
C LYS A 7 -10.86 27.27 2.71
N ILE A 8 -11.34 27.08 1.49
CA ILE A 8 -12.66 26.46 1.22
C ILE A 8 -12.67 24.99 1.66
N TYR A 9 -11.57 24.26 1.46
CA TYR A 9 -11.49 22.83 1.81
C TYR A 9 -11.37 22.60 3.32
N ILE A 10 -10.64 23.47 4.03
CA ILE A 10 -10.57 23.45 5.50
C ILE A 10 -11.96 23.69 6.11
N ASN A 11 -12.76 24.60 5.56
CA ASN A 11 -14.13 24.84 6.05
C ASN A 11 -15.09 23.68 5.74
N TYR A 12 -14.92 22.98 4.61
CA TYR A 12 -15.72 21.78 4.31
C TYR A 12 -15.42 20.63 5.28
N LEU A 13 -14.14 20.39 5.60
CA LEU A 13 -13.74 19.40 6.60
C LEU A 13 -14.15 19.83 8.02
N LYS A 14 -14.10 21.13 8.33
CA LYS A 14 -14.66 21.67 9.59
C LYS A 14 -16.16 21.39 9.69
N ASN A 15 -16.93 21.58 8.63
CA ASN A 15 -18.38 21.36 8.68
C ASN A 15 -18.80 19.88 8.69
N GLN A 16 -17.97 18.95 8.18
CA GLN A 16 -18.27 17.52 8.25
C GLN A 16 -17.68 16.81 9.47
N ALA A 17 -16.60 17.33 10.08
CA ALA A 17 -15.97 16.75 11.26
C ALA A 17 -16.37 17.40 12.59
N PHE A 18 -16.94 18.62 12.58
CA PHE A 18 -17.29 19.35 13.80
C PHE A 18 -18.78 19.27 14.10
N SER A 19 -19.25 18.10 14.58
CA SER A 19 -20.43 18.05 15.43
C SER A 19 -20.04 18.48 16.86
N ASN A 20 -20.19 19.78 17.16
CA ASN A 20 -20.41 20.42 18.47
C ASN A 20 -19.68 19.94 19.76
N THR A 21 -18.58 19.18 19.70
CA THR A 21 -17.90 18.70 20.93
C THR A 21 -16.38 18.85 20.95
N GLY A 22 -15.78 19.56 20.00
CA GLY A 22 -14.37 19.98 20.09
C GLY A 22 -13.33 18.86 20.16
N LYS A 23 -13.72 17.60 19.95
CA LYS A 23 -12.81 16.45 19.83
C LYS A 23 -12.75 16.00 18.38
N VAL A 24 -11.69 16.39 17.67
CA VAL A 24 -11.31 15.69 16.44
C VAL A 24 -10.94 14.28 16.85
N THR A 25 -11.83 13.31 16.59
CA THR A 25 -11.45 11.91 16.68
C THR A 25 -10.59 11.64 15.46
N MET A 26 -9.28 11.80 15.62
CA MET A 26 -8.29 11.55 14.58
C MET A 26 -8.44 10.10 14.12
N SER A 27 -8.97 9.89 12.92
CA SER A 27 -9.05 8.56 12.33
C SER A 27 -7.64 8.04 12.06
N LYS A 28 -7.45 6.71 12.19
CA LYS A 28 -6.17 6.02 11.93
C LYS A 28 -5.64 6.14 10.48
N SER A 29 -6.33 6.86 9.58
CA SER A 29 -5.97 6.97 8.16
C SER A 29 -5.13 8.22 7.81
N ASN A 30 -4.77 9.06 8.79
CA ASN A 30 -3.98 10.27 8.52
C ASN A 30 -2.48 9.98 8.50
N LYS A 31 -1.80 10.38 7.42
CA LYS A 31 -0.32 10.42 7.39
C LYS A 31 0.16 11.74 7.97
N THR A 32 1.20 11.68 8.81
CA THR A 32 1.74 12.84 9.53
C THR A 32 3.22 13.06 9.20
N LEU A 33 3.61 14.32 9.11
CA LEU A 33 5.01 14.73 9.04
C LEU A 33 5.33 15.61 10.27
N PRO A 34 6.25 15.19 11.17
CA PRO A 34 6.66 15.96 12.34
C PRO A 34 7.23 17.35 12.01
N ALA A 35 7.37 18.21 13.02
CA ALA A 35 7.97 19.54 12.85
C ALA A 35 9.49 19.51 12.59
N LEU A 36 10.19 18.53 13.17
CA LEU A 36 11.64 18.35 13.00
C LEU A 36 11.87 17.31 11.90
N THR A 37 11.94 17.75 10.65
CA THR A 37 12.26 16.87 9.50
C THR A 37 13.23 17.56 8.54
N THR A 38 13.83 16.77 7.65
CA THR A 38 14.71 17.32 6.61
C THR A 38 13.88 17.95 5.50
N GLU A 39 14.43 18.95 4.80
CA GLU A 39 13.78 19.55 3.62
C GLU A 39 13.39 18.49 2.58
N GLN A 40 14.24 17.46 2.40
CA GLN A 40 13.92 16.34 1.52
C GLN A 40 12.68 15.56 1.98
N ALA A 41 12.53 15.31 3.29
CA ALA A 41 11.35 14.62 3.81
C ALA A 41 10.07 15.44 3.64
N GLU A 42 10.17 16.77 3.73
CA GLU A 42 9.05 17.67 3.40
C GLU A 42 8.67 17.58 1.93
N LEU A 43 9.64 17.64 1.03
CA LEU A 43 9.41 17.50 -0.42
C LEU A 43 8.82 16.15 -0.77
N ASP A 44 9.31 15.06 -0.17
CA ASP A 44 8.79 13.71 -0.39
C ASP A 44 7.33 13.60 0.08
N PHE A 45 6.99 14.20 1.23
CA PHE A 45 5.62 14.22 1.75
C PHE A 45 4.67 15.03 0.87
N LEU A 46 5.11 16.19 0.37
CA LEU A 46 4.35 17.00 -0.59
C LEU A 46 4.15 16.27 -1.92
N MET A 47 5.21 15.64 -2.42
CA MET A 47 5.18 14.87 -3.66
C MET A 47 4.24 13.67 -3.55
N GLU A 48 4.21 12.99 -2.41
CA GLU A 48 3.23 11.93 -2.15
C GLU A 48 1.80 12.48 -2.24
N ALA A 49 1.48 13.59 -1.56
CA ALA A 49 0.15 14.20 -1.63
C ALA A 49 -0.25 14.57 -3.06
N VAL A 50 0.68 15.15 -3.84
CA VAL A 50 0.46 15.49 -5.25
C VAL A 50 0.19 14.23 -6.08
N ILE A 51 0.97 13.17 -5.91
CA ILE A 51 0.75 11.90 -6.61
C ILE A 51 -0.62 11.32 -6.28
N MET A 52 -0.96 11.23 -4.98
CA MET A 52 -2.24 10.68 -4.53
C MET A 52 -3.44 11.47 -5.08
N SER A 53 -3.31 12.79 -5.22
CA SER A 53 -4.37 13.64 -5.79
C SER A 53 -4.70 13.35 -7.26
N LYS A 54 -3.82 12.64 -7.99
CA LYS A 54 -4.02 12.28 -9.41
C LYS A 54 -4.92 11.06 -9.61
N PHE A 55 -5.24 10.32 -8.56
CA PHE A 55 -5.95 9.05 -8.66
C PHE A 55 -7.39 9.14 -8.15
N GLN A 56 -8.29 8.56 -8.93
CA GLN A 56 -9.67 8.31 -8.53
C GLN A 56 -10.08 6.95 -9.08
N HIS A 57 -10.02 5.93 -8.22
CA HIS A 57 -10.29 4.55 -8.61
C HIS A 57 -10.82 3.76 -7.40
N PRO A 58 -11.80 2.85 -7.54
CA PRO A 58 -12.38 2.08 -6.43
C PRO A 58 -11.36 1.24 -5.64
N ASN A 59 -10.23 0.88 -6.26
CA ASN A 59 -9.17 0.08 -5.66
C ASN A 59 -7.88 0.88 -5.37
N ILE A 60 -7.97 2.19 -5.28
CA ILE A 60 -6.89 3.07 -4.79
C ILE A 60 -7.47 3.92 -3.65
N VAL A 61 -6.71 4.09 -2.57
CA VAL A 61 -7.15 4.92 -1.44
C VAL A 61 -7.45 6.34 -1.90
N LYS A 62 -8.64 6.84 -1.55
CA LYS A 62 -9.10 8.16 -1.92
C LYS A 62 -8.37 9.23 -1.11
N PHE A 63 -7.65 10.09 -1.81
CA PHE A 63 -7.14 11.34 -1.28
C PHE A 63 -8.29 12.32 -1.03
N ILE A 64 -8.31 12.93 0.16
CA ILE A 64 -9.31 13.93 0.54
C ILE A 64 -8.68 15.33 0.53
N GLY A 65 -7.50 15.49 1.13
CA GLY A 65 -6.86 16.80 1.20
C GLY A 65 -5.59 16.81 2.05
N VAL A 66 -5.12 18.01 2.36
CA VAL A 66 -3.93 18.25 3.19
C VAL A 66 -4.20 19.32 4.25
N CYS A 67 -3.45 19.28 5.35
CA CYS A 67 -3.39 20.36 6.34
C CYS A 67 -1.92 20.70 6.60
N PHE A 68 -1.43 21.79 5.98
CA PHE A 68 -0.04 22.25 6.09
C PHE A 68 0.10 23.59 6.82
N GLU A 69 -1.01 24.14 7.34
CA GLU A 69 -1.01 25.42 8.06
C GLU A 69 -0.42 25.32 9.47
N CYS A 70 -0.36 24.11 10.04
CA CYS A 70 0.23 23.85 11.34
C CYS A 70 1.04 22.54 11.32
N HIS A 71 1.95 22.40 12.29
CA HIS A 71 2.69 21.17 12.50
C HIS A 71 2.00 20.28 13.54
N PRO A 72 2.05 18.94 13.39
CA PRO A 72 2.59 18.22 12.24
C PRO A 72 1.74 18.43 10.97
N ARG A 73 2.35 18.31 9.79
CA ARG A 73 1.63 18.41 8.51
C ARG A 73 0.83 17.13 8.28
N TYR A 74 -0.36 17.24 7.69
CA TYR A 74 -1.25 16.09 7.47
C TYR A 74 -1.59 15.87 5.99
N ILE A 75 -1.64 14.60 5.59
CA ILE A 75 -2.37 14.14 4.41
C ILE A 75 -3.61 13.39 4.91
N ILE A 76 -4.78 13.80 4.40
CA ILE A 76 -6.09 13.32 4.81
C ILE A 76 -6.60 12.37 3.73
N LEU A 77 -6.91 11.13 4.14
CA LEU A 77 -7.33 10.02 3.28
C LEU A 77 -8.64 9.43 3.76
N GLU A 78 -9.36 8.73 2.89
CA GLU A 78 -10.51 7.93 3.31
C GLU A 78 -10.12 6.92 4.40
N LEU A 79 -11.04 6.70 5.35
CA LEU A 79 -10.85 5.71 6.40
C LEU A 79 -11.19 4.31 5.88
N LEU A 80 -10.25 3.39 6.04
CA LEU A 80 -10.38 1.98 5.67
C LEU A 80 -10.29 1.14 6.95
N GLU A 81 -11.46 0.84 7.55
CA GLU A 81 -11.57 0.23 8.89
C GLU A 81 -11.11 -1.24 8.95
N GLY A 82 -10.96 -1.88 7.80
CA GLY A 82 -10.41 -3.23 7.70
C GLY A 82 -8.92 -3.32 8.05
N GLY A 83 -8.21 -2.19 8.03
CA GLY A 83 -6.76 -2.14 8.28
C GLY A 83 -5.94 -2.68 7.11
N ASP A 84 -4.66 -2.94 7.36
CA ASP A 84 -3.75 -3.48 6.34
C ASP A 84 -4.01 -4.97 6.04
N LEU A 85 -3.88 -5.32 4.78
CA LEU A 85 -4.19 -6.66 4.26
C LEU A 85 -3.30 -7.72 4.91
N LYS A 86 -2.03 -7.43 5.20
CA LYS A 86 -1.10 -8.39 5.83
C LYS A 86 -1.57 -8.77 7.23
N THR A 87 -1.91 -7.79 8.07
CA THR A 87 -2.43 -8.02 9.41
C THR A 87 -3.76 -8.77 9.33
N PHE A 88 -4.67 -8.34 8.45
CA PHE A 88 -5.95 -9.00 8.23
C PHE A 88 -5.80 -10.49 7.87
N LEU A 89 -4.97 -10.83 6.87
CA LEU A 89 -4.74 -12.22 6.46
C LEU A 89 -4.22 -13.08 7.61
N ARG A 90 -3.33 -12.54 8.44
CA ARG A 90 -2.77 -13.24 9.62
C ARG A 90 -3.83 -13.48 10.69
N GLU A 91 -4.72 -12.52 10.93
CA GLU A 91 -5.82 -12.65 11.89
C GLU A 91 -6.84 -13.73 11.47
N MET A 92 -7.02 -13.92 10.16
CA MET A 92 -7.95 -14.86 9.55
C MET A 92 -7.40 -16.29 9.38
N ARG A 93 -6.15 -16.55 9.79
CA ARG A 93 -5.58 -17.91 9.77
C ARG A 93 -6.41 -18.82 10.68
N PRO A 94 -6.65 -20.08 10.29
CA PRO A 94 -7.28 -21.06 11.16
C PRO A 94 -6.53 -21.16 12.49
N LYS A 95 -7.18 -20.79 13.58
CA LYS A 95 -6.65 -21.03 14.93
C LYS A 95 -7.10 -22.42 15.34
N SER A 96 -6.18 -23.27 15.81
CA SER A 96 -6.54 -24.52 16.46
C SER A 96 -7.58 -24.22 17.55
N MET A 97 -8.71 -24.92 17.52
CA MET A 97 -9.91 -24.76 18.36
C MET A 97 -9.77 -23.70 19.47
N SER A 98 -10.42 -22.55 19.29
CA SER A 98 -10.73 -21.69 20.42
C SER A 98 -11.49 -22.51 21.46
N LEU A 99 -11.00 -22.53 22.70
CA LEU A 99 -11.65 -23.12 23.89
C LEU A 99 -13.11 -22.64 24.10
N LYS A 100 -13.57 -21.66 23.32
CA LYS A 100 -14.93 -21.10 23.35
C LYS A 100 -15.87 -21.63 22.27
N GLY A 101 -15.49 -22.65 21.49
CA GLY A 101 -16.38 -23.30 20.51
C GLY A 101 -16.85 -22.41 19.33
N THR A 102 -16.38 -21.16 19.26
CA THR A 102 -16.67 -20.25 18.16
C THR A 102 -15.70 -20.50 17.01
N MET A 103 -16.21 -21.04 15.90
CA MET A 103 -15.48 -21.10 14.64
C MET A 103 -15.10 -19.68 14.22
N THR A 104 -13.80 -19.39 14.13
CA THR A 104 -13.35 -18.15 13.47
C THR A 104 -13.77 -18.23 12.00
N PRO A 105 -14.43 -17.20 11.43
CA PRO A 105 -14.72 -17.20 10.00
C PRO A 105 -13.40 -17.38 9.24
N SER A 106 -13.28 -18.43 8.44
CA SER A 106 -12.11 -18.63 7.58
C SER A 106 -12.36 -17.93 6.25
N LEU A 107 -11.32 -17.33 5.67
CA LEU A 107 -11.40 -16.87 4.29
C LEU A 107 -11.51 -18.06 3.34
N THR A 108 -12.37 -17.93 2.33
CA THR A 108 -12.45 -18.89 1.22
C THR A 108 -11.45 -18.51 0.12
N CYS A 109 -11.15 -19.45 -0.78
CA CYS A 109 -10.34 -19.16 -1.97
C CYS A 109 -10.95 -18.01 -2.80
N ILE A 110 -12.29 -17.94 -2.88
CA ILE A 110 -13.01 -16.87 -3.57
C ILE A 110 -12.75 -15.51 -2.92
N ASP A 111 -12.67 -15.43 -1.59
CA ASP A 111 -12.33 -14.18 -0.90
C ASP A 111 -10.91 -13.72 -1.25
N LEU A 112 -9.94 -14.65 -1.29
CA LEU A 112 -8.55 -14.36 -1.65
C LEU A 112 -8.44 -13.89 -3.11
N LEU A 113 -9.15 -14.54 -4.04
CA LEU A 113 -9.21 -14.13 -5.45
C LEU A 113 -9.84 -12.74 -5.62
N LYS A 114 -10.91 -12.43 -4.87
CA LYS A 114 -11.53 -11.09 -4.90
C LYS A 114 -10.56 -10.00 -4.46
N ILE A 115 -9.77 -10.26 -3.41
CA ILE A 115 -8.72 -9.33 -2.95
C ILE A 115 -7.66 -9.14 -4.04
N ALA A 116 -7.20 -10.23 -4.65
CA ALA A 116 -6.22 -10.17 -5.73
C ALA A 116 -6.74 -9.37 -6.95
N ILE A 117 -7.98 -9.61 -7.37
CA ILE A 117 -8.63 -8.90 -8.48
C ILE A 117 -8.78 -7.41 -8.17
N ASP A 118 -9.17 -7.08 -6.94
CA ASP A 118 -9.29 -5.68 -6.49
C ASP A 118 -7.94 -4.96 -6.66
N ILE A 119 -6.83 -5.53 -6.17
CA ILE A 119 -5.51 -4.91 -6.32
C ILE A 119 -5.03 -4.90 -7.77
N ALA A 120 -5.30 -5.95 -8.56
CA ALA A 120 -4.96 -5.98 -9.98
C ALA A 120 -5.58 -4.81 -10.76
N LYS A 121 -6.87 -4.50 -10.48
CA LYS A 121 -7.54 -3.33 -11.08
C LYS A 121 -6.90 -2.01 -10.67
N GLY A 122 -6.45 -1.91 -9.40
CA GLY A 122 -5.67 -0.76 -8.94
C GLY A 122 -4.35 -0.62 -9.70
N CYS A 123 -3.59 -1.71 -9.86
CA CYS A 123 -2.33 -1.72 -10.59
C CYS A 123 -2.53 -1.36 -12.07
N GLN A 124 -3.57 -1.90 -12.71
CA GLN A 124 -3.93 -1.54 -14.09
C GLN A 124 -4.17 -0.03 -14.22
N HIS A 125 -4.92 0.57 -13.30
CA HIS A 125 -5.17 2.01 -13.32
C HIS A 125 -3.88 2.84 -13.16
N LEU A 126 -2.91 2.37 -12.37
CA LEU A 126 -1.60 3.02 -12.25
C LEU A 126 -0.80 2.91 -13.56
N GLU A 127 -0.78 1.72 -14.17
CA GLU A 127 -0.12 1.49 -15.47
C GLU A 127 -0.72 2.36 -16.57
N ASP A 128 -2.06 2.42 -16.69
CA ASP A 128 -2.78 3.25 -17.65
C ASP A 128 -2.47 4.75 -17.49
N LYS A 129 -2.17 5.18 -16.25
CA LYS A 129 -1.74 6.55 -15.93
C LYS A 129 -0.23 6.75 -15.94
N HIS A 130 0.54 5.74 -16.35
CA HIS A 130 2.00 5.77 -16.43
C HIS A 130 2.70 6.03 -15.09
N PHE A 131 2.16 5.45 -14.02
CA PHE A 131 2.78 5.44 -12.69
C PHE A 131 3.34 4.06 -12.35
N ILE A 132 4.52 4.06 -11.75
CA ILE A 132 5.15 2.88 -11.14
C ILE A 132 5.05 3.06 -9.63
N HIS A 133 4.37 2.13 -8.94
CA HIS A 133 4.19 2.15 -7.50
C HIS A 133 5.48 1.84 -6.74
N ARG A 134 6.26 0.86 -7.22
CA ARG A 134 7.56 0.39 -6.67
C ARG A 134 7.51 -0.33 -5.32
N ASP A 135 6.37 -0.33 -4.64
CA ASP A 135 6.18 -1.10 -3.40
C ASP A 135 4.80 -1.77 -3.31
N ILE A 136 4.40 -2.51 -4.35
CA ILE A 136 3.19 -3.34 -4.30
C ILE A 136 3.45 -4.52 -3.34
N ALA A 137 2.81 -4.48 -2.17
CA ALA A 137 2.93 -5.49 -1.12
C ALA A 137 1.67 -5.50 -0.23
N ALA A 138 1.42 -6.60 0.48
CA ALA A 138 0.23 -6.73 1.31
C ALA A 138 0.15 -5.69 2.44
N ARG A 139 1.29 -5.23 2.96
CA ARG A 139 1.37 -4.16 3.97
C ARG A 139 0.89 -2.78 3.45
N ASN A 140 0.95 -2.58 2.13
CA ASN A 140 0.56 -1.34 1.46
C ASN A 140 -0.83 -1.47 0.81
N CYS A 141 -1.59 -2.50 1.16
CA CYS A 141 -2.97 -2.67 0.73
C CYS A 141 -3.88 -2.55 1.95
N LEU A 142 -4.96 -1.78 1.83
CA LEU A 142 -5.92 -1.54 2.91
C LEU A 142 -7.30 -2.10 2.55
N LEU A 143 -8.07 -2.49 3.57
CA LEU A 143 -9.41 -3.07 3.41
C LEU A 143 -10.48 -2.10 3.91
N THR A 144 -11.58 -1.97 3.18
CA THR A 144 -12.72 -1.14 3.62
C THR A 144 -13.32 -1.62 4.94
N CYS A 145 -13.43 -2.93 5.14
CA CYS A 145 -13.91 -3.55 6.38
C CYS A 145 -13.33 -4.97 6.53
N LYS A 146 -13.44 -5.56 7.73
CA LYS A 146 -13.04 -6.96 7.98
C LYS A 146 -14.10 -7.98 7.55
N GLY A 147 -15.37 -7.58 7.52
CA GLY A 147 -16.52 -8.43 7.20
C GLY A 147 -16.65 -8.79 5.72
N PRO A 148 -17.74 -9.49 5.34
CA PRO A 148 -18.10 -9.74 3.95
C PRO A 148 -18.21 -8.44 3.13
N ASN A 149 -18.13 -8.55 1.80
CA ASN A 149 -18.19 -7.41 0.86
C ASN A 149 -17.04 -6.38 1.01
N ARG A 150 -15.96 -6.74 1.71
CA ARG A 150 -14.73 -5.95 1.77
C ARG A 150 -14.18 -5.67 0.37
N LYS A 151 -13.63 -4.46 0.19
CA LYS A 151 -12.83 -4.07 -0.96
C LYS A 151 -11.40 -3.85 -0.55
N CYS A 152 -10.47 -4.29 -1.38
CA CYS A 152 -9.05 -4.03 -1.18
C CYS A 152 -8.60 -2.84 -2.05
N LYS A 153 -7.79 -1.96 -1.45
CA LYS A 153 -7.30 -0.74 -2.10
C LYS A 153 -5.80 -0.61 -1.91
N ILE A 154 -5.10 -0.20 -2.97
CA ILE A 154 -3.69 0.18 -2.91
C ILE A 154 -3.58 1.48 -2.10
N ALA A 155 -2.63 1.48 -1.17
CA ALA A 155 -2.27 2.61 -0.33
C ALA A 155 -0.74 2.78 -0.33
N ASP A 156 -0.28 3.85 0.31
CA ASP A 156 1.15 4.19 0.48
C ASP A 156 1.92 4.46 -0.81
N PHE A 157 1.93 5.72 -1.23
CA PHE A 157 2.52 6.18 -2.48
C PHE A 157 3.91 6.81 -2.28
N GLY A 158 4.52 6.65 -1.10
CA GLY A 158 5.81 7.28 -0.76
C GLY A 158 6.99 6.88 -1.67
N MET A 159 6.88 5.75 -2.37
CA MET A 159 7.87 5.29 -3.36
C MET A 159 7.41 5.46 -4.82
N THR A 160 6.19 5.92 -5.06
CA THR A 160 5.59 5.98 -6.39
C THR A 160 6.26 7.05 -7.26
N LYS A 161 6.45 6.76 -8.55
CA LYS A 161 6.98 7.72 -9.53
C LYS A 161 6.25 7.65 -10.87
N ASP A 162 6.24 8.80 -11.55
CA ASP A 162 5.81 8.96 -12.94
C ASP A 162 6.92 8.45 -13.88
N ILE A 163 6.56 7.67 -14.91
CA ILE A 163 7.51 7.07 -15.87
C ILE A 163 8.23 8.14 -16.69
N TYR A 164 7.61 9.29 -16.95
CA TYR A 164 8.18 10.34 -17.81
C TYR A 164 9.03 11.37 -17.07
N ARG A 165 9.12 11.29 -15.74
CA ARG A 165 10.06 12.12 -14.95
C ARG A 165 11.37 11.36 -14.75
N SER A 166 12.27 11.52 -15.72
CA SER A 166 13.55 10.79 -15.86
C SER A 166 14.61 11.07 -14.76
N ASP A 167 14.45 12.09 -13.91
CA ASP A 167 15.63 12.70 -13.27
C ASP A 167 15.79 12.44 -11.75
N TYR A 168 15.12 11.44 -11.17
CA TYR A 168 15.11 11.28 -9.71
C TYR A 168 15.59 9.91 -9.18
N TYR A 169 16.51 9.22 -9.84
CA TYR A 169 17.25 8.13 -9.18
C TYR A 169 18.67 8.59 -8.81
N LYS A 170 18.82 9.20 -7.63
CA LYS A 170 20.13 9.34 -7.01
C LYS A 170 20.50 8.00 -6.36
N LYS A 171 21.36 7.24 -7.03
CA LYS A 171 22.09 6.09 -6.46
C LYS A 171 22.98 6.68 -5.34
N GLY A 172 22.49 6.70 -4.09
CA GLY A 172 23.23 7.33 -2.98
C GLY A 172 22.46 7.66 -1.69
N GLY A 173 21.14 7.52 -1.65
CA GLY A 173 20.36 7.66 -0.40
C GLY A 173 20.10 6.29 0.24
N LYS A 174 20.26 6.17 1.57
CA LYS A 174 19.91 4.99 2.40
C LYS A 174 18.39 4.69 2.42
N ALA A 175 17.71 4.70 1.30
CA ALA A 175 16.32 4.24 1.23
C ALA A 175 16.31 2.71 1.37
N MET A 176 15.63 2.21 2.40
CA MET A 176 15.42 0.78 2.58
C MET A 176 14.54 0.26 1.42
N LEU A 177 15.15 -0.50 0.51
CA LEU A 177 14.45 -1.08 -0.63
C LEU A 177 13.67 -2.35 -0.23
N PRO A 178 12.47 -2.59 -0.79
CA PRO A 178 11.68 -3.78 -0.51
C PRO A 178 12.20 -5.00 -1.29
N ILE A 179 13.46 -5.41 -1.04
CA ILE A 179 14.21 -6.41 -1.84
C ILE A 179 13.40 -7.67 -2.16
N LYS A 180 12.63 -8.19 -1.21
CA LYS A 180 11.84 -9.42 -1.38
C LYS A 180 10.67 -9.30 -2.36
N TRP A 181 10.28 -8.08 -2.74
CA TRP A 181 9.24 -7.78 -3.72
C TRP A 181 9.82 -7.30 -5.05
N MET A 182 11.13 -7.07 -5.14
CA MET A 182 11.75 -6.47 -6.32
C MET A 182 12.23 -7.53 -7.33
N PRO A 183 12.11 -7.27 -8.64
CA PRO A 183 12.74 -8.06 -9.68
C PRO A 183 14.25 -7.75 -9.79
N PRO A 184 15.04 -8.65 -10.43
CA PRO A 184 16.49 -8.50 -10.52
C PRO A 184 16.95 -7.20 -11.18
N GLU A 185 16.34 -6.75 -12.27
CA GLU A 185 16.71 -5.50 -12.94
C GLU A 185 16.51 -4.27 -12.04
N ALA A 186 15.59 -4.32 -11.08
CA ALA A 186 15.31 -3.20 -10.19
C ALA A 186 16.34 -3.09 -9.05
N PHE A 187 16.79 -4.21 -8.47
CA PHE A 187 17.77 -4.19 -7.38
C PHE A 187 19.23 -4.27 -7.83
N LEU A 188 19.51 -4.78 -9.03
CA LEU A 188 20.87 -4.80 -9.62
C LEU A 188 21.16 -3.49 -10.36
N ASP A 189 20.26 -3.13 -11.28
CA ASP A 189 20.51 -2.06 -12.26
C ASP A 189 19.76 -0.76 -11.92
N GLY A 190 18.81 -0.82 -10.99
CA GLY A 190 17.96 0.33 -10.64
C GLY A 190 16.92 0.62 -11.71
N ILE A 191 16.58 -0.36 -12.56
CA ILE A 191 15.60 -0.21 -13.63
C ILE A 191 14.19 -0.44 -13.08
N PHE A 192 13.32 0.56 -13.24
CA PHE A 192 11.92 0.48 -12.82
C PHE A 192 11.01 0.72 -14.03
N SER A 193 10.01 -0.15 -14.19
CA SER A 193 8.95 -0.01 -15.20
C SER A 193 7.63 -0.52 -14.61
N THR A 194 6.53 -0.45 -15.36
CA THR A 194 5.27 -1.10 -14.94
C THR A 194 5.44 -2.61 -14.75
N LYS A 195 6.39 -3.23 -15.45
CA LYS A 195 6.72 -4.66 -15.27
C LYS A 195 7.38 -4.96 -13.93
N THR A 196 8.01 -3.97 -13.29
CA THR A 196 8.49 -4.08 -11.92
C THR A 196 7.33 -4.24 -10.92
N ASP A 197 6.23 -3.53 -11.14
CA ASP A 197 5.01 -3.70 -10.34
C ASP A 197 4.32 -5.03 -10.65
N VAL A 198 4.38 -5.54 -11.89
CA VAL A 198 3.88 -6.88 -12.24
C VAL A 198 4.62 -7.97 -11.46
N TRP A 199 5.95 -7.88 -11.34
CA TRP A 199 6.72 -8.78 -10.48
C TRP A 199 6.27 -8.70 -9.02
N SER A 200 6.18 -7.46 -8.50
CA SER A 200 5.77 -7.20 -7.12
C SER A 200 4.36 -7.74 -6.84
N PHE A 201 3.44 -7.64 -7.82
CA PHE A 201 2.11 -8.21 -7.77
C PHE A 201 2.15 -9.75 -7.69
N GLY A 202 3.07 -10.42 -8.37
CA GLY A 202 3.29 -11.86 -8.21
C GLY A 202 3.68 -12.25 -6.78
N ILE A 203 4.52 -11.46 -6.12
CA ILE A 203 4.86 -11.64 -4.70
C ILE A 203 3.66 -11.34 -3.79
N LEU A 204 2.85 -10.32 -4.11
CA LEU A 204 1.60 -10.03 -3.40
C LEU A 204 0.61 -11.20 -3.49
N LEU A 205 0.46 -11.83 -4.66
CA LEU A 205 -0.36 -13.04 -4.80
C LEU A 205 0.13 -14.13 -3.84
N TRP A 206 1.44 -14.35 -3.77
CA TRP A 206 2.01 -15.29 -2.81
C TRP A 206 1.71 -14.90 -1.35
N GLU A 207 1.80 -13.62 -0.99
CA GLU A 207 1.40 -13.14 0.35
C GLU A 207 -0.09 -13.42 0.63
N ILE A 208 -0.98 -13.19 -0.34
CA ILE A 208 -2.42 -13.43 -0.21
C ILE A 208 -2.69 -14.92 0.04
N PHE A 209 -2.18 -15.80 -0.83
CA PHE A 209 -2.45 -17.25 -0.77
C PHE A 209 -1.66 -17.97 0.34
N SER A 210 -0.61 -17.37 0.88
CA SER A 210 0.06 -17.84 2.08
C SER A 210 -0.59 -17.32 3.37
N MET A 211 -1.67 -16.55 3.29
CA MET A 211 -2.30 -15.91 4.46
C MET A 211 -1.34 -14.97 5.20
N GLY A 212 -0.56 -14.19 4.47
CA GLY A 212 0.31 -13.12 4.97
C GLY A 212 1.65 -13.59 5.54
N TYR A 213 2.20 -14.71 5.04
CA TYR A 213 3.58 -15.08 5.38
C TYR A 213 4.57 -14.06 4.79
N MET A 214 5.76 -14.00 5.38
CA MET A 214 6.87 -13.25 4.79
C MET A 214 7.37 -14.00 3.55
N PRO A 215 7.47 -13.36 2.37
CA PRO A 215 8.08 -13.96 1.20
C PRO A 215 9.50 -14.47 1.49
N TYR A 216 9.87 -15.57 0.84
CA TYR A 216 11.17 -16.22 0.99
C TYR A 216 11.48 -16.50 2.47
N PRO A 217 10.69 -17.38 3.13
CA PRO A 217 10.85 -17.67 4.56
C PRO A 217 12.27 -18.17 4.86
N GLY A 218 12.84 -17.69 5.96
CA GLY A 218 14.20 -18.05 6.39
C GLY A 218 15.35 -17.41 5.61
N ARG A 219 15.07 -16.70 4.50
CA ARG A 219 16.11 -16.03 3.68
C ARG A 219 16.27 -14.56 4.05
N THR A 220 17.52 -14.09 4.14
CA THR A 220 17.85 -12.67 4.25
C THR A 220 17.64 -11.96 2.91
N ASN A 221 17.69 -10.63 2.88
CA ASN A 221 17.59 -9.88 1.62
C ASN A 221 18.73 -10.24 0.64
N HIS A 222 19.94 -10.45 1.15
CA HIS A 222 21.10 -10.84 0.34
C HIS A 222 20.89 -12.24 -0.28
N ASP A 223 20.40 -13.20 0.51
CA ASP A 223 20.12 -14.56 0.02
C ASP A 223 19.02 -14.55 -1.05
N VAL A 224 18.01 -13.68 -0.90
CA VAL A 224 16.94 -13.52 -1.89
C VAL A 224 17.48 -12.93 -3.19
N MET A 225 18.34 -11.91 -3.12
CA MET A 225 18.98 -11.35 -4.32
C MET A 225 19.74 -12.42 -5.09
N GLN A 226 20.57 -13.22 -4.41
CA GLN A 226 21.31 -14.31 -5.05
C GLN A 226 20.38 -15.38 -5.63
N TYR A 227 19.40 -15.84 -4.85
CA TYR A 227 18.47 -16.89 -5.25
C TYR A 227 17.60 -16.50 -6.45
N VAL A 228 17.06 -15.28 -6.47
CA VAL A 228 16.22 -14.79 -7.56
C VAL A 228 17.04 -14.57 -8.84
N THR A 229 18.25 -14.04 -8.69
CA THR A 229 19.18 -13.81 -9.81
C THR A 229 19.61 -15.12 -10.48
N SER A 230 19.77 -16.20 -9.71
CA SER A 230 20.05 -17.53 -10.27
C SER A 230 18.83 -18.27 -10.84
N GLY A 231 17.68 -17.59 -10.94
CA GLY A 231 16.45 -18.16 -11.51
C GLY A 231 15.50 -18.79 -10.48
N GLY A 232 15.87 -18.82 -9.19
CA GLY A 232 15.01 -19.32 -8.12
C GLY A 232 13.72 -18.51 -7.95
N ARG A 233 12.63 -19.18 -7.57
CA ARG A 233 11.29 -18.58 -7.36
C ARG A 233 10.64 -19.13 -6.10
N LEU A 234 9.63 -18.44 -5.59
CA LEU A 234 8.84 -18.94 -4.47
C LEU A 234 8.11 -20.22 -4.86
N GLU A 235 8.13 -21.20 -3.96
CA GLU A 235 7.26 -22.37 -4.06
C GLU A 235 5.79 -21.96 -3.83
N ALA A 236 4.86 -22.73 -4.41
CA ALA A 236 3.43 -22.47 -4.26
C ALA A 236 3.00 -22.59 -2.77
N PRO A 237 2.21 -21.64 -2.24
CA PRO A 237 1.64 -21.77 -0.91
C PRO A 237 0.74 -23.00 -0.78
N GLN A 238 0.63 -23.58 0.42
CA GLN A 238 -0.21 -24.77 0.68
C GLN A 238 -1.68 -24.63 0.24
N GLN A 239 -2.23 -23.41 0.25
CA GLN A 239 -3.62 -23.13 -0.13
C GLN A 239 -3.78 -22.67 -1.58
N CYS A 240 -2.70 -22.71 -2.37
CA CYS A 240 -2.75 -22.36 -3.78
C CYS A 240 -3.43 -23.49 -4.57
N PRO A 241 -4.51 -23.21 -5.34
CA PRO A 241 -5.06 -24.20 -6.26
C PRO A 241 -3.99 -24.68 -7.25
N PRO A 242 -4.06 -25.94 -7.72
CA PRO A 242 -3.17 -26.43 -8.77
C PRO A 242 -3.38 -25.60 -10.05
N VAL A 243 -2.32 -25.47 -10.84
CA VAL A 243 -2.38 -24.83 -12.16
C VAL A 243 -3.34 -25.66 -13.03
N MET A 244 -4.35 -25.00 -13.60
CA MET A 244 -5.27 -25.61 -14.58
C MET A 244 -4.56 -25.89 -15.90
#